data_AF-A0ABD5V5X6-F1
#
_entry.id   AF-A0ABD5V5X6-F1
#
_cell.length_a   1.000
_cell.length_b   1.000
_cell.length_c   1.000
_cell.angle_alpha   90.00
_cell.angle_beta   90.00
_cell.angle_gamma   90.00
#
_symmetry.space_group_name_H-M   'P 1'
#
loop_
_entity.id
_entity.type
_entity.pdbx_description
1 polymer ?
#
loop_
_entity_poly.entity_id
_entity_poly.type
_entity_poly.pdbx_seq_one_letter_code
_entity_poly.pdbx_strand_id
1 'polypeptide(L)'
;MSALSRHEPALWGIVVVSMVADTVLTYYGVERGLVEGNPIARYGLEQFGYASLGVLKLFALGVGLAGRAVLPAGYTAVVPLGLAIPWTIASLINVTLIVVAT
;
A
#
# COMPACT_ATOMS: atom_id res chain seq x y z
N MET A 1 -24.96 0.95 -0.03
CA MET A 1 -23.91 1.47 -0.95
C MET A 1 -23.79 3.00 -0.95
N SER A 2 -24.86 3.75 -0.64
CA SER A 2 -24.81 5.22 -0.46
C SER A 2 -23.87 5.71 0.68
N ALA A 3 -23.72 4.91 1.74
CA ALA A 3 -22.84 5.25 2.86
C ALA A 3 -21.34 5.20 2.49
N LEU A 4 -20.90 4.23 1.68
CA LEU A 4 -19.49 4.11 1.28
C LEU A 4 -19.05 5.27 0.37
N SER A 5 -19.93 5.70 -0.54
CA SER A 5 -19.64 6.80 -1.47
C SER A 5 -19.46 8.14 -0.73
N ARG A 6 -20.18 8.36 0.39
CA ARG A 6 -19.96 9.52 1.29
C ARG A 6 -18.60 9.48 1.98
N HIS A 7 -18.05 8.29 2.23
CA HIS A 7 -16.77 8.10 2.92
C HIS A 7 -15.60 7.83 1.97
N GLU A 8 -15.80 7.93 0.67
CA GLU A 8 -14.75 7.73 -0.34
C GLU A 8 -13.49 8.58 -0.06
N PRO A 9 -13.58 9.87 0.31
CA PRO A 9 -12.39 10.65 0.67
C PRO A 9 -11.66 10.10 1.90
N ALA A 10 -12.39 9.60 2.91
CA ALA A 10 -11.79 9.00 4.09
C ALA A 10 -11.08 7.68 3.75
N LEU A 11 -11.66 6.88 2.86
CA LEU A 11 -11.04 5.65 2.35
C LEU A 11 -9.73 5.96 1.60
N TRP A 12 -9.70 7.00 0.77
CA TRP A 12 -8.45 7.47 0.16
C TRP A 12 -7.43 7.97 1.19
N GLY A 13 -7.89 8.61 2.27
CA GLY A 13 -7.03 8.94 3.41
C GLY A 13 -6.38 7.69 4.02
N ILE A 14 -7.15 6.63 4.25
CA ILE A 14 -6.63 5.34 4.75
C ILE A 14 -5.66 4.72 3.74
N VAL A 15 -5.93 4.80 2.44
CA VAL A 15 -5.00 4.35 1.39
C VAL A 15 -3.66 5.07 1.52
N VAL A 16 -3.65 6.40 1.65
CA VAL A 16 -2.40 7.17 1.79
C VAL A 16 -1.67 6.81 3.09
N VAL A 17 -2.37 6.73 4.21
CA VAL A 17 -1.77 6.39 5.51
C VAL A 17 -1.18 4.98 5.48
N SER A 18 -1.94 3.99 5.01
CA SER A 18 -1.48 2.60 4.90
C SER A 18 -0.32 2.45 3.92
N MET A 19 -0.31 3.21 2.82
CA MET A 19 0.80 3.27 1.88
C MET A 19 2.08 3.76 2.56
N VAL A 20 2.00 4.87 3.28
CA VAL A 20 3.14 5.47 3.97
C VAL A 20 3.64 4.53 5.07
N ALA A 21 2.73 4.00 5.89
CA ALA A 21 3.07 3.05 6.94
C ALA A 21 3.80 1.83 6.37
N ASP A 22 3.25 1.21 5.32
CA ASP A 22 3.84 0.03 4.70
C ASP A 22 5.25 0.31 4.16
N THR A 23 5.44 1.43 3.44
CA THR A 23 6.76 1.82 2.92
C THR A 23 7.78 2.08 4.04
N VAL A 24 7.39 2.79 5.10
CA VAL A 24 8.29 3.08 6.23
C VAL A 24 8.66 1.80 6.98
N LEU A 25 7.70 0.91 7.19
CA LEU A 25 7.94 -0.36 7.89
C LEU A 25 8.79 -1.32 7.06
N THR A 26 8.55 -1.44 5.75
CA THR A 26 9.43 -2.19 4.86
C THR A 26 10.85 -1.63 4.89
N TYR A 27 11.01 -0.31 4.77
CA TYR A 27 12.31 0.34 4.83
C TYR A 27 13.06 0.00 6.12
N TYR A 28 12.39 0.18 7.26
CA TYR A 28 12.95 -0.07 8.57
C TYR A 28 13.28 -1.55 8.82
N GLY A 29 12.45 -2.46 8.31
CA GLY A 29 12.71 -3.90 8.38
C GLY A 29 13.95 -4.29 7.57
N VAL A 30 14.07 -3.79 6.34
CA VAL A 30 15.21 -4.04 5.46
C VAL A 30 16.51 -3.50 6.04
N GLU A 31 16.50 -2.29 6.62
CA GLU A 31 17.67 -1.73 7.32
C GLU A 31 18.13 -2.61 8.51
N ARG A 32 17.21 -3.38 9.10
CA ARG A 32 17.49 -4.32 10.19
C ARG A 32 17.81 -5.74 9.74
N GLY A 33 17.95 -5.95 8.43
CA GLY A 33 18.30 -7.24 7.84
C GLY A 33 17.12 -8.17 7.56
N LEU A 34 15.86 -7.69 7.68
CA LEU A 34 14.71 -8.44 7.19
C LEU A 34 14.71 -8.45 5.65
N VAL A 35 14.32 -9.58 5.08
CA VAL A 35 14.23 -9.73 3.62
C VAL A 35 12.80 -9.43 3.18
N GLU A 36 12.66 -8.57 2.16
CA GLU A 36 11.37 -8.31 1.52
C GLU A 36 10.80 -9.61 0.93
N GLY A 37 9.60 -9.98 1.36
CA GLY A 37 8.95 -11.23 0.96
C GLY A 37 8.32 -11.16 -0.43
N ASN A 38 8.01 -9.96 -0.92
CA ASN A 38 7.50 -9.76 -2.27
C ASN A 38 8.65 -9.79 -3.29
N PRO A 39 8.73 -10.79 -4.20
CA PRO A 39 9.85 -10.93 -5.12
C PRO A 39 9.97 -9.75 -6.11
N ILE A 40 8.86 -9.10 -6.47
CA ILE A 40 8.87 -7.93 -7.36
C ILE A 40 9.45 -6.72 -6.62
N ALA A 41 8.98 -6.48 -5.39
CA ALA A 41 9.48 -5.39 -4.56
C ALA A 41 10.95 -5.58 -4.20
N ARG A 42 11.35 -6.82 -3.87
CA ARG A 42 12.73 -7.20 -3.63
C ARG A 42 13.62 -6.96 -4.85
N TYR A 43 13.21 -7.41 -6.03
CA TYR A 43 13.96 -7.15 -7.26
C TYR A 43 14.12 -5.65 -7.51
N GLY A 44 13.05 -4.88 -7.32
CA GLY A 44 13.09 -3.42 -7.41
C GLY A 44 14.07 -2.80 -6.42
N LEU A 45 14.07 -3.24 -5.17
CA LEU A 45 14.98 -2.79 -4.12
C LEU A 45 16.44 -3.10 -4.47
N GLU A 46 16.73 -4.31 -4.95
CA GLU A 46 18.08 -4.73 -5.34
C GLU A 46 18.63 -3.92 -6.54
N GLN A 47 17.77 -3.56 -7.50
CA GLN A 47 18.20 -2.86 -8.73
C GLN A 47 18.18 -1.33 -8.62
N PHE A 48 17.19 -0.76 -7.94
CA PHE A 48 16.93 0.69 -7.92
C PHE A 48 16.88 1.27 -6.49
N GLY A 49 17.18 0.46 -5.47
CA GLY A 49 17.12 0.88 -4.07
C GLY A 49 15.70 1.25 -3.64
N TYR A 50 15.62 2.03 -2.57
CA TYR A 50 14.35 2.43 -1.94
C TYR A 50 13.41 3.24 -2.84
N ALA A 51 13.94 3.87 -3.90
CA ALA A 51 13.12 4.61 -4.86
C ALA A 51 12.12 3.68 -5.58
N SER A 52 12.45 2.40 -5.77
CA SER A 52 11.57 1.41 -6.38
C SER A 52 10.26 1.21 -5.61
N LEU A 53 10.31 1.26 -4.28
CA LEU A 53 9.13 1.10 -3.43
C LEU A 53 8.14 2.25 -3.67
N GLY A 54 8.65 3.49 -3.70
CA GLY A 54 7.84 4.67 -4.01
C GLY A 54 7.19 4.57 -5.39
N VAL A 55 7.96 4.18 -6.41
CA VAL A 55 7.45 4.01 -7.78
C VAL A 55 6.35 2.95 -7.85
N LEU A 56 6.53 1.79 -7.20
CA LEU A 56 5.53 0.72 -7.16
C LEU A 56 4.23 1.18 -6.50
N LYS A 57 4.31 1.92 -5.40
CA LYS A 57 3.14 2.47 -4.71
C LYS A 57 2.42 3.52 -5.55
N LEU A 58 3.16 4.45 -6.15
CA LEU A 58 2.60 5.47 -7.04
C LEU A 58 1.94 4.85 -8.28
N PHE A 59 2.55 3.81 -8.85
CA PHE A 59 1.96 3.05 -9.95
C PHE A 59 0.63 2.41 -9.53
N ALA A 60 0.59 1.73 -8.38
CA ALA A 60 -0.64 1.14 -7.85
C ALA A 60 -1.73 2.20 -7.56
N LEU A 61 -1.36 3.37 -7.01
CA LEU A 61 -2.27 4.51 -6.86
C LEU A 61 -2.81 4.99 -8.21
N GLY A 62 -1.94 5.12 -9.22
CA GLY A 62 -2.32 5.51 -10.58
C GLY A 62 -3.33 4.54 -11.21
N VAL A 63 -3.08 3.23 -11.08
CA VAL A 63 -4.01 2.18 -11.52
C VAL A 63 -5.33 2.27 -10.75
N GLY A 64 -5.30 2.50 -9.45
CA GLY A 64 -6.50 2.73 -8.65
C GLY A 64 -7.31 3.94 -9.13
N LEU A 65 -6.66 5.09 -9.31
CA LEU A 65 -7.31 6.31 -9.81
C LEU A 65 -7.90 6.12 -11.21
N ALA A 66 -7.20 5.41 -12.10
CA ALA A 66 -7.72 5.05 -13.42
C ALA A 66 -8.95 4.12 -13.31
N GLY A 67 -8.89 3.09 -12.45
CA GLY A 67 -10.00 2.19 -12.19
C GLY A 67 -11.23 2.93 -11.64
N ARG A 68 -11.01 3.90 -10.73
CA ARG A 68 -12.07 4.78 -10.21
C ARG A 68 -12.73 5.59 -11.32
N ALA A 69 -11.97 6.09 -12.28
CA ALA A 69 -12.51 6.91 -13.38
C ALA A 69 -13.38 6.12 -14.37
N VAL A 70 -13.17 4.80 -14.47
CA VAL A 70 -13.92 3.92 -15.38
C VAL A 70 -15.13 3.27 -14.70
N LEU A 71 -15.11 3.13 -13.37
CA LEU A 71 -16.18 2.48 -12.62
C LEU A 71 -17.43 3.36 -12.49
N PRO A 72 -18.64 2.77 -12.54
CA PRO A 72 -19.87 3.50 -12.21
C PRO A 72 -19.83 4.03 -10.78
N ALA A 73 -20.42 5.21 -10.54
CA ALA A 73 -20.36 5.93 -9.25
C ALA A 73 -20.76 5.10 -8.01
N GLY A 74 -21.58 4.05 -8.18
CA GLY A 74 -21.95 3.13 -7.10
C GLY A 74 -20.81 2.20 -6.64
N TYR A 75 -19.76 2.01 -7.44
CA TYR A 75 -18.68 1.04 -7.21
C TYR A 75 -17.30 1.68 -6.97
N THR A 76 -17.19 3.01 -7.04
CA THR A 76 -15.91 3.73 -6.91
C THR A 76 -15.22 3.47 -5.57
N ALA A 77 -15.98 3.23 -4.50
CA ALA A 77 -15.46 2.94 -3.17
C ALA A 77 -14.77 1.57 -3.05
N VAL A 78 -14.98 0.64 -4.00
CA VAL A 78 -14.27 -0.66 -4.05
C VAL A 78 -12.78 -0.45 -4.34
N VAL A 79 -12.45 0.58 -5.11
CA VAL A 79 -11.06 0.89 -5.49
C VAL A 79 -10.17 1.21 -4.28
N PRO A 80 -10.48 2.22 -3.44
CA PRO A 80 -9.63 2.52 -2.29
C PRO A 80 -9.65 1.38 -1.26
N LEU A 81 -10.73 0.59 -1.15
CA LEU A 81 -10.72 -0.61 -0.31
C LEU A 81 -9.75 -1.67 -0.81
N GLY A 82 -9.71 -1.91 -2.13
CA GLY A 82 -8.78 -2.84 -2.75
C GLY A 82 -7.31 -2.45 -2.58
N LEU A 83 -7.02 -1.16 -2.41
CA LEU A 83 -5.67 -0.67 -2.10
C LEU A 83 -5.37 -0.68 -0.60
N ALA A 84 -6.30 -0.19 0.22
CA ALA A 84 -6.11 -0.03 1.65
C ALA A 84 -5.98 -1.37 2.38
N ILE A 85 -6.81 -2.37 2.02
CA ILE A 85 -6.83 -3.66 2.73
C ILE A 85 -5.48 -4.37 2.63
N PRO A 86 -4.90 -4.61 1.43
CA PRO A 86 -3.60 -5.27 1.32
C PRO A 86 -2.48 -4.50 2.01
N TRP A 87 -2.43 -3.17 1.88
CA TRP A 87 -1.38 -2.36 2.50
C TRP A 87 -1.50 -2.29 4.02
N THR A 88 -2.72 -2.28 4.55
CA THR A 88 -2.94 -2.36 5.99
C THR A 88 -2.48 -3.72 6.53
N ILE A 89 -2.84 -4.81 5.86
CA ILE A 89 -2.38 -6.16 6.24
C ILE A 89 -0.86 -6.26 6.19
N ALA A 90 -0.24 -5.79 5.10
CA ALA A 90 1.22 -5.79 4.95
C ALA A 90 1.90 -4.94 6.06
N SER A 91 1.36 -3.77 6.37
CA SER A 91 1.84 -2.95 7.49
C SER A 91 1.77 -3.69 8.83
N LEU A 92 0.66 -4.37 9.13
CA LEU A 92 0.53 -5.14 10.38
C LEU A 92 1.52 -6.30 10.45
N ILE A 93 1.74 -6.99 9.32
CA ILE A 93 2.76 -8.04 9.21
C ILE A 93 4.15 -7.46 9.48
N ASN A 94 4.50 -6.34 8.83
CA ASN A 94 5.80 -5.69 9.02
C ASN A 94 6.00 -5.23 10.47
N VAL A 95 5.00 -4.62 11.10
CA VAL A 95 5.06 -4.28 12.53
C VAL A 95 5.33 -5.52 13.37
N THR A 96 4.58 -6.60 13.13
CA THR A 96 4.73 -7.85 13.89
C THR A 96 6.13 -8.43 13.74
N LEU A 97 6.65 -8.50 12.51
CA LEU A 97 8.00 -8.99 12.23
C LEU A 97 9.07 -8.13 12.88
N ILE A 98 8.94 -6.80 12.79
CA ILE A 98 9.86 -5.86 13.44
C ILE A 98 9.85 -6.08 14.96
N VAL A 99 8.68 -6.15 15.59
CA VAL A 99 8.56 -6.32 17.05
C VAL A 99 9.11 -7.66 17.52
N VAL A 100 8.90 -8.74 16.76
CA VAL A 100 9.38 -10.09 17.12
C VAL A 100 10.89 -10.26 16.84
N ALA A 101 11.42 -9.56 15.84
CA ALA A 101 12.83 -9.65 15.44
C ALA A 101 13.76 -8.64 16.14
N THR A 102 13.22 -7.74 16.98
CA THR A 102 13.99 -6.78 17.80
C THR A 102 14.08 -7.27 19.24
#